data_AF-A0A5M4FB90-F1
#
_entry.id   AF-A0A5M4FB90-F1
#
_cell.length_a   1.000
_cell.length_b   1.000
_cell.length_c   1.000
_cell.angle_alpha   90.00
_cell.angle_beta   90.00
_cell.angle_gamma   90.00
#
_symmetry.space_group_name_H-M   'P 1'
#
loop_
_entity.id
_entity.type
_entity.pdbx_description
1 polymer ?
#
loop_
_entity_poly.entity_id
_entity_poly.type
_entity_poly.pdbx_seq_one_letter_code
_entity_poly.pdbx_strand_id
1 'polypeptide(L)'
;MGQLIFAYCLAALFVIPPLLPAKRFERHLQGADESRFRDLRRFAESRWTAYLLGVWSLLAAVGATFAVARGHTIGWAWYGVAAAYALGVFSVQLHHQRLLRLIGDRGKQERADRYKQRAAKSYRFVAVGVTGYIGMRVMEYAYPHSPPDWSEAVRGAFGLVMAVGAVGFLVIRARMYWSGDDLETAAR
;
A
#
# COMPACT_ATOMS: atom_id res chain seq x y z
N MET A 1 20.81 -0.03 13.47
CA MET A 1 20.17 1.07 14.24
C MET A 1 19.46 2.08 13.33
N GLY A 2 20.14 2.79 12.42
CA GLY A 2 19.51 3.83 11.56
C GLY A 2 18.33 3.37 10.68
N GLN A 3 18.36 2.14 10.16
CA GLN A 3 17.27 1.59 9.34
C GLN A 3 15.95 1.40 10.11
N LEU A 4 16.02 1.05 11.41
CA LEU A 4 14.83 0.92 12.27
C LEU A 4 14.25 2.29 12.60
N ILE A 5 15.11 3.28 12.89
CA ILE A 5 14.67 4.66 13.16
C ILE A 5 13.90 5.20 11.97
N PHE A 6 14.43 5.03 10.75
CA PHE A 6 13.74 5.46 9.53
C PHE A 6 12.38 4.76 9.37
N ALA A 7 12.30 3.44 9.58
CA ALA A 7 11.05 2.69 9.45
C ALA A 7 9.99 3.13 10.47
N TYR A 8 10.38 3.34 11.73
CA TYR A 8 9.50 3.87 12.77
C TYR A 8 9.07 5.31 12.51
N CYS A 9 9.98 6.19 12.09
CA CYS A 9 9.65 7.57 11.74
C CYS A 9 8.67 7.62 10.55
N LEU A 10 8.89 6.78 9.54
CA LEU A 10 7.99 6.67 8.40
C LEU A 10 6.62 6.19 8.85
N ALA A 11 6.53 5.16 9.71
CA ALA A 11 5.25 4.72 10.28
C ALA A 11 4.56 5.81 11.12
N ALA A 12 5.32 6.54 11.94
CA ALA A 12 4.80 7.64 12.76
C ALA A 12 4.19 8.76 11.91
N LEU A 13 4.79 9.10 10.76
CA LEU A 13 4.22 10.08 9.83
C LEU A 13 2.84 9.70 9.30
N PHE A 14 2.50 8.42 9.22
CA PHE A 14 1.17 7.96 8.80
C PHE A 14 0.19 7.77 9.96
N VAL A 15 0.70 7.51 11.17
CA VAL A 15 -0.13 7.30 12.37
C VAL A 15 -0.55 8.61 13.03
N ILE A 16 0.33 9.63 13.05
CA ILE A 16 0.09 10.88 13.77
C ILE A 16 -1.01 11.76 13.14
N PRO A 17 -1.06 12.00 11.82
CA PRO A 17 -2.07 12.87 11.21
C PRO A 17 -3.54 12.50 11.53
N PRO A 18 -3.96 11.22 11.54
CA PRO A 18 -5.31 10.84 11.96
C PRO A 18 -5.60 11.07 13.44
N LEU A 19 -4.58 11.17 14.29
CA LEU A 19 -4.74 11.44 15.72
C LEU A 19 -4.85 12.95 16.02
N LEU A 20 -4.54 13.82 15.06
CA LEU A 20 -4.71 15.26 15.21
C LEU A 20 -6.20 15.65 15.28
N PRO A 21 -6.56 16.66 16.10
CA PRO A 21 -7.94 17.04 16.32
C PRO A 21 -8.62 17.54 15.04
N ALA A 22 -9.80 16.97 14.72
CA ALA A 22 -10.58 17.26 13.52
C ALA A 22 -10.87 18.75 13.29
N LYS A 23 -11.01 19.53 14.38
CA LYS A 23 -11.23 20.98 14.33
C LYS A 23 -10.11 21.75 13.62
N ARG A 24 -8.86 21.28 13.66
CA ARG A 24 -7.75 21.91 12.91
C ARG A 24 -7.87 21.65 11.41
N PHE A 25 -8.33 20.45 11.05
CA PHE A 25 -8.57 20.07 9.66
C PHE A 25 -9.76 20.83 9.06
N GLU A 26 -10.86 20.97 9.81
CA GLU A 26 -12.03 21.76 9.40
C GLU A 26 -11.68 23.21 9.09
N ARG A 27 -10.86 23.87 9.92
CA ARG A 27 -10.39 25.24 9.66
C ARG A 27 -9.55 25.36 8.39
N HIS A 28 -8.73 24.35 8.07
CA HIS A 28 -7.97 24.33 6.81
C HIS A 28 -8.85 24.13 5.57
N LEU A 29 -9.97 23.43 5.73
CA LEU A 29 -10.93 23.15 4.64
C LEU A 29 -11.85 24.34 4.34
N GLN A 30 -12.06 25.25 5.29
CA GLN A 30 -12.96 26.42 5.12
C GLN A 30 -12.50 27.42 4.05
N GLY A 31 -11.22 27.42 3.68
CA GLY A 31 -10.66 28.29 2.62
C GLY A 31 -10.18 27.54 1.37
N ALA A 32 -10.62 26.30 1.15
CA ALA A 32 -10.18 25.49 0.01
C ALA A 32 -11.07 25.71 -1.23
N ASP A 33 -10.45 25.87 -2.40
CA ASP A 33 -11.15 25.91 -3.68
C ASP A 33 -11.69 24.53 -4.10
N GLU A 34 -12.64 24.49 -5.04
CA GLU A 34 -13.22 23.25 -5.56
C GLU A 34 -12.17 22.31 -6.21
N SER A 35 -11.09 22.86 -6.77
CA SER A 35 -9.94 22.08 -7.24
C SER A 35 -9.25 21.31 -6.11
N ARG A 36 -9.01 21.97 -4.97
CA ARG A 36 -8.43 21.33 -3.77
C ARG A 36 -9.36 20.28 -3.17
N PHE A 37 -10.68 20.52 -3.17
CA PHE A 37 -11.65 19.50 -2.73
C PHE A 37 -11.61 18.26 -3.62
N ARG A 38 -11.47 18.42 -4.95
CA ARG A 38 -11.28 17.28 -5.87
C ARG A 38 -10.01 16.50 -5.57
N ASP A 39 -8.88 17.16 -5.37
CA ASP A 39 -7.61 16.49 -5.08
C ASP A 39 -7.63 15.77 -3.73
N LEU A 40 -8.17 16.42 -2.69
CA LEU A 40 -8.35 15.82 -1.36
C LEU A 40 -9.27 14.61 -1.39
N ARG A 41 -10.35 14.67 -2.17
CA ARG A 41 -11.25 13.53 -2.37
C ARG A 41 -10.54 12.40 -3.12
N ARG A 42 -9.80 12.72 -4.19
CA ARG A 42 -9.00 11.74 -4.96
C ARG A 42 -8.00 11.01 -4.08
N PHE A 43 -7.36 11.74 -3.16
CA PHE A 43 -6.46 11.19 -2.16
C PHE A 43 -7.20 10.30 -1.16
N ALA A 44 -8.32 10.76 -0.59
CA ALA A 44 -9.09 10.00 0.39
C ALA A 44 -9.74 8.73 -0.20
N GLU A 45 -10.15 8.76 -1.46
CA GLU A 45 -10.68 7.58 -2.17
C GLU A 45 -9.58 6.61 -2.61
N SER A 46 -8.33 7.07 -2.67
CA SER A 46 -7.19 6.23 -3.04
C SER A 46 -6.87 5.24 -1.93
N ARG A 47 -6.91 3.94 -2.27
CA ARG A 47 -6.46 2.86 -1.39
C ARG A 47 -4.96 2.60 -1.46
N TRP A 48 -4.25 3.32 -2.33
CA TRP A 48 -2.83 3.10 -2.59
C TRP A 48 -1.97 3.17 -1.32
N THR A 49 -2.14 4.21 -0.51
CA THR A 49 -1.38 4.40 0.73
C THR A 49 -1.62 3.27 1.73
N ALA A 50 -2.89 2.83 1.87
CA ALA A 50 -3.24 1.71 2.74
C ALA A 50 -2.63 0.38 2.23
N TYR A 51 -2.65 0.13 0.92
CA TYR A 51 -2.00 -1.05 0.34
C TYR A 51 -0.48 -1.00 0.52
N LEU A 52 0.16 0.14 0.29
CA LEU A 52 1.59 0.30 0.46
C LEU A 52 2.02 0.03 1.91
N LEU A 53 1.34 0.64 2.90
CA LEU A 53 1.61 0.39 4.31
C LEU A 53 1.33 -1.05 4.72
N GLY A 54 0.25 -1.66 4.20
CA GLY A 54 -0.07 -3.06 4.44
C GLY A 54 0.99 -4.02 3.90
N VAL A 55 1.51 -3.74 2.69
CA VAL A 55 2.61 -4.51 2.10
C VAL A 55 3.87 -4.35 2.95
N TRP A 56 4.26 -3.13 3.33
CA TRP A 56 5.42 -2.90 4.19
C TRP A 56 5.29 -3.55 5.58
N SER A 57 4.08 -3.52 6.16
CA SER A 57 3.77 -4.24 7.41
C SER A 57 4.00 -5.74 7.27
N LEU A 58 3.48 -6.34 6.19
CA LEU A 58 3.64 -7.76 5.91
C LEU A 58 5.11 -8.13 5.68
N LEU A 59 5.85 -7.35 4.91
CA LEU A 59 7.28 -7.56 4.67
C LEU A 59 8.10 -7.44 5.95
N ALA A 60 7.80 -6.45 6.79
CA ALA A 60 8.44 -6.29 8.09
C ALA A 60 8.12 -7.46 9.03
N ALA A 61 6.88 -7.95 9.05
CA ALA A 61 6.47 -9.10 9.87
C ALA A 61 7.17 -10.40 9.43
N VAL A 62 7.26 -10.64 8.12
CA VAL A 62 7.98 -11.79 7.56
C VAL A 62 9.47 -11.70 7.91
N GLY A 63 10.09 -10.54 7.69
CA GLY A 63 11.49 -10.30 8.07
C GLY A 63 11.75 -10.43 9.57
N ALA A 64 10.82 -9.98 10.41
CA ALA A 64 10.87 -10.08 11.86
C ALA A 64 10.81 -11.54 12.34
N THR A 65 9.81 -12.29 11.86
CA THR A 65 9.62 -13.71 12.14
C THR A 65 10.88 -14.49 11.78
N PHE A 66 11.45 -14.16 10.63
CA PHE A 66 12.67 -14.78 10.15
C PHE A 66 13.88 -14.47 11.05
N ALA A 67 14.09 -13.20 11.41
CA ALA A 67 15.19 -12.80 12.28
C ALA A 67 15.10 -13.44 13.67
N VAL A 68 13.89 -13.54 14.25
CA VAL A 68 13.67 -14.23 15.53
C VAL A 68 13.97 -15.72 15.44
N ALA A 69 13.52 -16.41 14.37
CA ALA A 69 13.78 -17.83 14.16
C ALA A 69 15.27 -18.17 14.03
N ARG A 70 16.10 -17.22 13.58
CA ARG A 70 17.57 -17.33 13.50
C ARG A 70 18.29 -16.94 14.80
N GLY A 71 17.56 -16.61 15.86
CA GLY A 71 18.14 -16.15 17.13
C GLY A 71 18.62 -14.69 17.13
N HIS A 72 18.34 -13.92 16.07
CA HIS A 72 18.65 -12.49 16.04
C HIS A 72 17.59 -11.70 16.82
N THR A 73 18.00 -11.14 17.96
CA THR A 73 17.14 -10.34 18.85
C THR A 73 16.54 -9.12 18.16
N ILE A 74 17.17 -8.60 17.10
CA ILE A 74 16.65 -7.48 16.30
C ILE A 74 15.29 -7.79 15.64
N GLY A 75 14.94 -9.07 15.46
CA GLY A 75 13.65 -9.47 14.89
C GLY A 75 12.46 -8.97 15.72
N TRP A 76 12.59 -8.91 17.05
CA TRP A 76 11.56 -8.37 17.93
C TRP A 76 11.28 -6.88 17.67
N ALA A 77 12.34 -6.10 17.38
CA ALA A 77 12.18 -4.70 17.02
C ALA A 77 11.45 -4.51 15.68
N TRP A 78 11.63 -5.44 14.74
CA TRP A 78 10.95 -5.42 13.45
C TRP A 78 9.47 -5.83 13.54
N TYR A 79 9.07 -6.64 14.53
CA TYR A 79 7.66 -6.84 14.82
C TYR A 79 6.98 -5.56 15.27
N GLY A 80 7.65 -4.72 16.06
CA GLY A 80 7.14 -3.40 16.42
C GLY A 80 7.01 -2.47 15.20
N VAL A 81 7.94 -2.54 14.23
CA VAL A 81 7.83 -1.83 12.95
C VAL A 81 6.62 -2.34 12.14
N ALA A 82 6.45 -3.66 12.06
CA ALA A 82 5.33 -4.27 11.36
C ALA A 82 3.98 -3.84 11.98
N ALA A 83 3.90 -3.84 13.31
CA ALA A 83 2.75 -3.36 14.06
C ALA A 83 2.49 -1.86 13.83
N ALA A 84 3.53 -1.03 13.78
CA ALA A 84 3.41 0.40 13.50
C ALA A 84 2.87 0.67 12.09
N TYR A 85 3.34 -0.07 11.08
CA TYR A 85 2.76 0.01 9.73
C TYR A 85 1.32 -0.49 9.66
N ALA A 86 1.00 -1.57 10.37
CA ALA A 86 -0.38 -2.07 10.47
C ALA A 86 -1.30 -1.02 11.10
N LEU A 87 -0.89 -0.41 12.21
CA LEU A 87 -1.56 0.73 12.82
C LEU A 87 -1.70 1.89 11.83
N GLY A 88 -0.66 2.17 11.03
CA GLY A 88 -0.70 3.14 9.93
C GLY A 88 -1.81 2.88 8.93
N VAL A 89 -2.10 1.61 8.58
CA VAL A 89 -3.22 1.25 7.69
C VAL A 89 -4.55 1.68 8.30
N PHE A 90 -4.81 1.32 9.56
CA PHE A 90 -6.05 1.69 10.26
C PHE A 90 -6.18 3.21 10.39
N SER A 91 -5.09 3.88 10.76
CA SER A 91 -4.97 5.33 10.87
C SER A 91 -5.31 6.03 9.56
N VAL A 92 -4.71 5.61 8.44
CA VAL A 92 -4.98 6.18 7.11
C VAL A 92 -6.42 5.94 6.68
N GLN A 93 -6.97 4.75 6.91
CA GLN A 93 -8.38 4.46 6.60
C GLN A 93 -9.33 5.35 7.40
N LEU A 94 -9.08 5.52 8.69
CA LEU A 94 -9.87 6.40 9.55
C LEU A 94 -9.75 7.85 9.10
N HIS A 95 -8.55 8.29 8.73
CA HIS A 95 -8.32 9.63 8.19
C HIS A 95 -9.12 9.88 6.91
N HIS A 96 -9.06 8.93 5.97
CA HIS A 96 -9.78 9.00 4.71
C HIS A 96 -11.30 9.02 4.94
N GLN A 97 -11.83 8.19 5.84
CA GLN A 97 -13.25 8.22 6.20
C GLN A 97 -13.67 9.56 6.81
N ARG A 98 -12.84 10.14 7.69
CA ARG A 98 -13.10 11.47 8.27
C ARG A 98 -13.08 12.56 7.20
N LEU A 99 -12.09 12.55 6.31
CA LEU A 99 -11.99 13.46 5.16
C LEU A 99 -13.23 13.36 4.28
N LEU A 100 -13.66 12.15 3.92
CA LEU A 100 -14.86 11.94 3.10
C LEU A 100 -16.14 12.44 3.79
N ARG A 101 -16.28 12.24 5.10
CA ARG A 101 -17.41 12.79 5.88
C ARG A 101 -17.40 14.32 5.92
N LEU A 102 -16.23 14.94 6.04
CA LEU A 102 -16.09 16.41 6.07
C LEU A 102 -16.31 17.06 4.70
N ILE A 103 -15.85 16.41 3.62
CA ILE A 103 -16.00 16.90 2.25
C ILE A 103 -17.44 16.65 1.73
N GLY A 104 -18.11 15.58 2.18
CA GLY A 104 -19.46 15.22 1.74
C GLY A 104 -19.50 14.89 0.24
N ASP A 105 -20.42 15.51 -0.49
CA ASP A 105 -20.54 15.36 -1.96
C ASP A 105 -19.72 16.38 -2.76
N ARG A 106 -19.05 17.33 -2.11
CA ARG A 106 -18.19 18.31 -2.81
C ARG A 106 -17.02 17.61 -3.50
N GLY A 107 -16.64 18.08 -4.68
CA GLY A 107 -15.61 17.45 -5.50
C GLY A 107 -15.90 16.01 -5.95
N LYS A 108 -17.13 15.46 -5.78
CA LYS A 108 -17.48 14.11 -6.25
C LYS A 108 -17.41 14.06 -7.77
N GLN A 109 -16.45 13.30 -8.29
CA GLN A 109 -16.40 12.94 -9.70
C GLN A 109 -16.77 11.47 -9.81
N GLU A 110 -17.98 11.20 -10.29
CA GLU A 110 -18.34 9.84 -10.68
C GLU A 110 -17.49 9.44 -11.87
N ARG A 111 -16.58 8.49 -11.64
CA ARG A 111 -15.80 7.87 -12.70
C ARG A 111 -16.67 6.84 -13.38
N ALA A 112 -16.53 6.72 -14.71
CA ALA A 112 -17.23 5.72 -15.49
C ALA A 112 -17.06 4.31 -14.90
N ASP A 113 -18.10 3.46 -14.97
CA ASP A 113 -18.03 2.11 -14.39
C ASP A 113 -16.92 1.25 -15.01
N ARG A 114 -16.54 1.53 -16.26
CA ARG A 114 -15.38 0.91 -16.92
C ARG A 114 -14.08 1.16 -16.14
N TYR A 115 -13.89 2.37 -15.61
CA TYR A 115 -12.75 2.73 -14.76
C TYR A 115 -12.74 1.89 -13.48
N LYS A 116 -13.88 1.82 -12.79
CA LYS A 116 -14.01 1.09 -11.51
C LYS A 116 -13.69 -0.40 -11.70
N GLN A 117 -14.21 -1.00 -12.77
CA GLN A 117 -13.95 -2.41 -13.10
C GLN A 117 -12.47 -2.68 -13.42
N ARG A 118 -11.84 -1.82 -14.22
CA ARG A 118 -10.41 -1.96 -14.59
C ARG A 118 -9.48 -1.70 -13.41
N ALA A 119 -9.79 -0.71 -12.55
CA ALA A 119 -9.06 -0.47 -11.31
C ALA A 119 -9.13 -1.69 -10.37
N ALA A 120 -10.32 -2.24 -10.16
CA ALA A 120 -10.51 -3.45 -9.34
C ALA A 120 -9.72 -4.65 -9.89
N LYS A 121 -9.65 -4.79 -11.22
CA LYS A 121 -8.84 -5.83 -11.87
C LYS A 121 -7.34 -5.61 -11.64
N SER A 122 -6.86 -4.37 -11.72
CA SER A 122 -5.44 -4.05 -11.46
C SER A 122 -5.01 -4.40 -10.03
N TYR A 123 -5.84 -4.13 -9.02
CA TYR A 123 -5.50 -4.41 -7.63
C TYR A 123 -5.31 -5.89 -7.32
N ARG A 124 -5.92 -6.80 -8.10
CA ARG A 124 -5.72 -8.24 -7.95
C ARG A 124 -4.26 -8.65 -8.22
N PHE A 125 -3.60 -7.96 -9.15
CA PHE A 125 -2.21 -8.23 -9.51
C PHE A 125 -1.21 -7.79 -8.42
N VAL A 126 -1.59 -6.84 -7.56
CA VAL A 126 -0.77 -6.42 -6.42
C VAL A 126 -0.59 -7.60 -5.45
N ALA A 127 -1.68 -8.28 -5.09
CA ALA A 127 -1.61 -9.44 -4.20
C ALA A 127 -0.75 -10.55 -4.80
N VAL A 128 -0.93 -10.86 -6.09
CA VAL A 128 -0.13 -11.86 -6.82
C VAL A 128 1.37 -11.50 -6.81
N GLY A 129 1.70 -10.24 -7.10
CA GLY A 129 3.09 -9.76 -7.09
C GLY A 129 3.73 -9.85 -5.70
N VAL A 130 2.97 -9.47 -4.66
CA VAL A 130 3.41 -9.54 -3.26
C VAL A 130 3.65 -10.99 -2.84
N THR A 131 2.76 -11.92 -3.20
CA THR A 131 2.95 -13.36 -2.94
C THR A 131 4.21 -13.90 -3.62
N GLY A 132 4.45 -13.52 -4.88
CA GLY A 132 5.68 -13.86 -5.59
C GLY A 132 6.94 -13.36 -4.87
N TYR A 133 6.96 -12.09 -4.47
CA TYR A 133 8.09 -11.51 -3.75
C TYR A 133 8.34 -12.20 -2.40
N ILE A 134 7.28 -12.45 -1.62
CA ILE A 134 7.38 -13.14 -0.34
C ILE A 134 7.92 -14.56 -0.53
N GLY A 135 7.37 -15.33 -1.48
CA GLY A 135 7.82 -16.68 -1.75
C GLY A 135 9.30 -16.75 -2.16
N MET A 136 9.75 -15.80 -2.99
CA MET A 136 11.16 -15.68 -3.39
C MET A 136 12.08 -15.44 -2.19
N ARG A 137 11.70 -14.50 -1.31
CA ARG A 137 12.47 -14.19 -0.10
C ARG A 137 12.46 -15.32 0.92
N VAL A 138 11.35 -16.05 1.05
CA VAL A 138 11.27 -17.24 1.91
C VAL A 138 12.27 -18.30 1.44
N MET A 139 12.39 -18.55 0.12
CA MET A 139 13.33 -19.53 -0.42
C MET A 139 14.80 -19.13 -0.24
N GLU A 140 15.15 -17.88 -0.59
CA GLU A 140 16.51 -17.34 -0.41
C GLU A 140 17.00 -17.48 1.04
N TYR A 141 16.09 -17.28 1.98
CA TYR A 141 16.43 -17.27 3.39
C TYR A 141 16.29 -18.64 4.04
N ALA A 142 15.40 -19.53 3.56
CA ALA A 142 15.34 -20.91 4.04
C ALA A 142 16.63 -21.70 3.73
N TYR A 143 17.29 -21.39 2.60
CA TYR A 143 18.47 -22.12 2.15
C TYR A 143 19.65 -21.21 1.75
N PRO A 144 20.37 -20.60 2.71
CA PRO A 144 21.37 -19.56 2.44
C PRO A 144 22.78 -20.06 2.07
N HIS A 145 23.13 -21.32 2.36
CA HIS A 145 24.51 -21.82 2.27
C HIS A 145 24.65 -23.10 1.44
N SER A 146 23.58 -23.88 1.33
CA SER A 146 23.51 -25.06 0.48
C SER A 146 22.08 -25.19 -0.04
N PRO A 147 21.65 -24.31 -0.96
CA PRO A 147 20.34 -24.42 -1.59
C PRO A 147 20.20 -25.80 -2.24
N PRO A 148 19.18 -26.60 -1.90
CA PRO A 148 18.84 -27.77 -2.68
C PRO A 148 18.60 -27.36 -4.14
N ASP A 149 18.95 -28.18 -5.12
CA ASP A 149 18.83 -27.85 -6.55
C ASP A 149 17.41 -27.39 -6.95
N TRP A 150 16.40 -27.95 -6.30
CA TRP A 150 15.00 -27.56 -6.53
C TRP A 150 14.64 -26.17 -5.97
N SER A 151 15.37 -25.65 -4.98
CA SER A 151 15.07 -24.37 -4.34
C SER A 151 15.35 -23.17 -5.24
N GLU A 152 16.34 -23.26 -6.13
CA GLU A 152 16.60 -22.23 -7.15
C GLU A 152 15.47 -22.18 -8.17
N ALA A 153 14.97 -23.35 -8.61
CA ALA A 153 13.82 -23.44 -9.51
C ALA A 153 12.55 -22.86 -8.87
N VAL A 154 12.30 -23.14 -7.58
CA VAL A 154 11.14 -22.59 -6.84
C VAL A 154 11.28 -21.08 -6.64
N ARG A 155 12.48 -20.59 -6.30
CA ARG A 155 12.77 -19.15 -6.22
C ARG A 155 12.53 -18.45 -7.56
N GLY A 156 13.00 -19.05 -8.66
CA GLY A 156 12.75 -18.59 -10.02
C GLY A 156 11.27 -18.53 -10.36
N ALA A 157 10.51 -19.56 -10.01
CA ALA A 157 9.05 -19.59 -10.20
C ALA A 157 8.35 -18.46 -9.44
N PHE A 158 8.71 -18.21 -8.18
CA PHE A 158 8.17 -17.09 -7.41
C PHE A 158 8.59 -15.72 -7.96
N GLY A 159 9.82 -15.57 -8.44
CA GLY A 159 10.27 -14.38 -9.15
C GLY A 159 9.47 -14.13 -10.43
N LEU A 160 9.11 -15.18 -11.16
CA LEU A 160 8.27 -15.11 -12.36
C LEU A 160 6.83 -14.71 -12.02
N VAL A 161 6.26 -15.26 -10.93
CA VAL A 161 4.96 -14.82 -10.39
C VAL A 161 4.99 -13.34 -10.00
N MET A 162 6.06 -12.88 -9.36
CA MET A 162 6.25 -11.46 -9.03
C MET A 162 6.29 -10.59 -10.30
N ALA A 163 7.06 -11.00 -11.31
CA ALA A 163 7.17 -10.28 -12.57
C ALA A 163 5.82 -10.22 -13.30
N VAL A 164 5.09 -11.33 -13.37
CA VAL A 164 3.74 -11.37 -13.96
C VAL A 164 2.77 -10.48 -13.20
N GLY A 165 2.83 -10.47 -11.86
CA GLY A 165 2.05 -9.55 -11.03
C GLY A 165 2.37 -8.08 -11.34
N ALA A 166 3.65 -7.72 -11.37
CA ALA A 166 4.09 -6.36 -11.65
C ALA A 166 3.71 -5.91 -13.08
N VAL A 167 3.99 -6.74 -14.08
CA VAL A 167 3.65 -6.46 -15.49
C VAL A 167 2.14 -6.38 -15.68
N GLY A 168 1.36 -7.31 -15.12
CA GLY A 168 -0.09 -7.28 -15.20
C GLY A 168 -0.70 -6.01 -14.57
N PHE A 169 -0.17 -5.59 -13.42
CA PHE A 169 -0.55 -4.33 -12.80
C PHE A 169 -0.21 -3.12 -13.70
N LEU A 170 1.03 -3.04 -14.18
CA LEU A 170 1.51 -1.93 -15.01
C LEU A 170 0.77 -1.84 -16.34
N VAL A 171 0.54 -2.97 -17.03
CA VAL A 171 -0.18 -3.01 -18.31
C VAL A 171 -1.62 -2.52 -18.15
N ILE A 172 -2.32 -2.94 -17.09
CA ILE A 172 -3.70 -2.49 -16.86
C ILE A 172 -3.70 -1.00 -16.52
N ARG A 173 -2.78 -0.52 -15.66
CA ARG A 173 -2.71 0.90 -15.30
C ARG A 173 -2.33 1.76 -16.51
N ALA A 174 -1.33 1.36 -17.29
CA ALA A 174 -0.94 2.03 -18.53
C ALA A 174 -2.08 2.09 -19.54
N ARG A 175 -2.85 0.99 -19.70
CA ARG A 175 -4.06 1.00 -20.54
C ARG A 175 -5.13 1.97 -20.03
N MET A 176 -5.34 2.05 -18.72
CA MET A 176 -6.30 3.01 -18.14
C MET A 176 -5.88 4.47 -18.37
N TYR A 177 -4.57 4.77 -18.31
CA TYR A 177 -4.03 6.07 -18.65
C TYR A 177 -4.20 6.38 -20.15
N TRP A 178 -3.84 5.44 -21.03
CA TRP A 178 -3.93 5.65 -22.48
C TRP A 178 -5.36 5.70 -23.02
N SER A 179 -6.31 4.96 -22.43
CA SER A 179 -7.70 5.04 -22.87
C SER A 179 -8.44 6.26 -22.35
N GLY A 180 -7.78 7.13 -21.57
CA GLY A 180 -8.41 8.31 -20.99
C GLY A 180 -9.49 7.97 -19.97
N ASP A 181 -9.53 6.74 -19.44
CA ASP A 181 -10.55 6.35 -18.44
C ASP A 181 -10.42 7.20 -17.16
N ASP A 182 -9.23 7.76 -16.87
CA ASP A 182 -8.99 8.70 -15.77
C ASP A 182 -9.46 10.14 -16.09
N LEU A 183 -9.76 10.45 -17.36
CA LEU A 183 -10.19 11.74 -17.89
C LEU A 183 -11.69 11.77 -18.23
N GLU A 184 -12.30 10.61 -18.52
CA GLU A 184 -13.75 10.45 -18.68
C GLU A 184 -14.45 10.50 -17.31
N THR A 185 -14.86 11.71 -16.89
CA THR A 185 -15.95 11.86 -15.91
C THR A 185 -17.22 11.27 -16.51
N ALA A 186 -17.99 10.50 -15.73
CA ALA A 186 -19.31 10.03 -16.13
C ALA A 186 -20.12 11.26 -16.56
N ALA A 187 -20.34 11.40 -17.86
CA ALA A 187 -21.14 12.46 -18.42
C ALA A 187 -22.52 12.40 -17.76
N ARG A 188 -22.99 13.55 -17.29
CA ARG A 188 -24.39 13.73 -16.86
C ARG A 188 -25.33 13.38 -18.00
#